data_AF-A0A6V8P102-F1
#
_entry.id   AF-A0A6V8P102-F1
#
_cell.length_a   1.000
_cell.length_b   1.000
_cell.length_c   1.000
_cell.angle_alpha   90.00
_cell.angle_beta   90.00
_cell.angle_gamma   90.00
#
_symmetry.space_group_name_H-M   'P 1'
#
loop_
_entity.id
_entity.type
_entity.pdbx_description
1 polymer ?
#
loop_
_entity_poly.entity_id
_entity_poly.type
_entity_poly.pdbx_seq_one_letter_code
_entity_poly.pdbx_strand_id
1 'polypeptide(L)' 'MAYWAPINDIGVKRMKLAVVILAAGRGERMGSPLPKVLHGIFDKPMLQCVIDSAEKLRPLRIIAVVGKHLK' A
#
# COMPACT_ATOMS: atom_id res chain seq x y z
N MET A 1 21.77 -39.52 -9.95
CA MET A 1 21.70 -38.13 -10.44
C MET A 1 20.35 -37.55 -10.04
N ALA A 2 20.19 -37.25 -8.74
CA ALA A 2 18.91 -36.80 -8.19
C ALA A 2 18.86 -35.27 -8.26
N TYR A 3 17.87 -34.73 -8.98
CA TYR A 3 17.63 -33.30 -9.09
C TYR A 3 17.18 -32.75 -7.75
N TRP A 4 17.94 -31.79 -7.21
CA TRP A 4 17.60 -30.98 -6.05
C TRP A 4 16.44 -30.03 -6.42
N ALA A 5 15.24 -30.34 -5.93
CA ALA A 5 14.17 -29.36 -5.83
C ALA A 5 14.41 -28.51 -4.57
N PRO A 6 14.28 -27.18 -4.62
CA PRO A 6 14.51 -26.33 -3.45
C PRO A 6 13.54 -26.66 -2.30
N ILE A 7 14.11 -26.92 -1.12
CA ILE A 7 13.46 -27.36 0.14
C ILE A 7 12.46 -26.33 0.73
N ASN A 8 12.23 -25.19 0.07
CA ASN A 8 11.59 -24.03 0.70
C ASN A 8 10.05 -24.06 0.79
N ASP A 9 9.37 -25.17 0.46
CA ASP A 9 7.90 -25.24 0.47
C ASP A 9 7.32 -26.25 1.48
N ILE A 10 8.16 -26.88 2.32
CA ILE A 10 7.71 -27.81 3.38
C ILE A 10 7.30 -26.99 4.62
N GLY A 11 6.05 -26.52 4.65
CA GLY A 11 5.34 -26.25 5.91
C GLY A 11 5.22 -24.79 6.39
N VAL A 12 5.71 -23.78 5.66
CA VAL A 12 5.42 -22.39 6.03
C VAL A 12 4.04 -22.01 5.47
N LYS A 13 3.01 -22.06 6.32
CA LYS A 13 1.69 -21.48 6.02
C LYS A 13 1.89 -20.01 5.66
N ARG A 14 1.82 -19.68 4.37
CA ARG A 14 1.83 -18.28 3.90
C ARG A 14 0.69 -17.55 4.57
N MET A 15 1.02 -16.66 5.50
CA MET A 15 0.03 -15.84 6.18
C MET A 15 -0.61 -14.93 5.15
N LYS A 16 -1.94 -15.00 5.06
CA LYS A 16 -2.72 -14.15 4.15
C LYS A 16 -2.66 -12.72 4.69
N LEU A 17 -1.80 -11.88 4.12
CA LEU A 17 -1.68 -10.48 4.49
C LEU A 17 -2.58 -9.61 3.61
N ALA A 18 -3.33 -8.71 4.22
CA ALA A 18 -4.00 -7.60 3.55
C ALA A 18 -3.56 -6.29 4.20
N VAL A 19 -3.36 -5.25 3.39
CA VAL A 19 -3.00 -3.90 3.86
C VAL A 19 -4.16 -2.97 3.58
N VAL A 20 -4.59 -2.21 4.59
CA VAL A 20 -5.64 -1.20 4.47
C VAL A 20 -5.02 0.18 4.71
N ILE A 21 -5.06 1.04 3.68
CA ILE A 21 -4.52 2.40 3.71
C ILE A 21 -5.68 3.38 3.90
N LEU A 22 -5.72 4.07 5.04
CA LEU A 22 -6.76 5.05 5.35
C LEU A 22 -6.40 6.41 4.74
N ALA A 23 -6.93 6.68 3.55
CA ALA A 23 -6.66 7.87 2.74
C ALA A 23 -7.85 8.84 2.65
N ALA A 24 -8.87 8.69 3.51
CA ALA A 24 -10.12 9.44 3.46
C ALA A 24 -10.12 10.80 4.20
N GLY A 25 -8.97 11.23 4.74
CA GLY A 25 -8.86 12.48 5.47
C GLY A 25 -8.86 13.71 4.56
N ARG A 26 -9.51 14.81 4.98
CA ARG A 26 -9.64 16.05 4.19
C ARG A 26 -8.34 16.85 4.04
N GLY A 27 -7.38 16.71 4.96
CA GLY A 27 -6.09 17.41 4.85
C GLY A 27 -6.14 18.93 5.07
N GLU A 28 -7.11 19.43 5.84
CA GLU A 28 -7.42 20.87 5.97
C GLU A 28 -6.24 21.74 6.43
N ARG A 29 -5.36 21.22 7.29
CA ARG A 29 -4.17 21.94 7.76
C ARG A 29 -3.13 22.21 6.66
N MET A 30 -3.28 21.60 5.49
CA MET A 30 -2.41 21.88 4.34
C MET A 30 -2.83 23.12 3.54
N GLY A 31 -4.02 23.69 3.79
CA GLY A 31 -4.48 24.89 3.09
C GLY A 31 -4.59 24.75 1.57
N SER A 32 -4.73 23.52 1.06
CA SER A 32 -4.72 23.19 -0.36
C SER A 32 -6.05 22.55 -0.78
N PRO A 33 -6.56 22.82 -2.00
CA PRO A 33 -7.73 22.14 -2.54
C PRO A 33 -7.45 20.66 -2.86
N LEU A 34 -6.18 20.29 -3.01
CA LEU A 34 -5.77 18.91 -3.24
C LEU A 34 -5.78 18.15 -1.91
N PRO A 35 -6.34 16.93 -1.82
CA PRO A 35 -6.20 16.09 -0.63
C PRO A 35 -4.73 15.84 -0.26
N LYS A 36 -4.40 15.77 1.03
CA LYS A 36 -3.03 15.53 1.52
C LYS A 36 -2.36 14.34 0.82
N VAL A 37 -3.09 13.25 0.65
CA VAL A 37 -2.59 11.99 0.08
C VAL A 37 -2.21 12.09 -1.41
N LEU A 38 -2.71 13.10 -2.12
CA LEU A 38 -2.40 13.35 -3.53
C LEU A 38 -1.26 14.37 -3.72
N HIS A 39 -0.81 15.04 -2.66
CA HIS A 39 0.33 15.95 -2.78
C HIS A 39 1.60 15.18 -3.14
N GLY A 40 2.39 15.75 -4.06
CA GLY A 40 3.63 15.15 -4.55
C GLY A 40 4.75 15.14 -3.52
N ILE A 41 5.49 14.03 -3.49
CA ILE A 41 6.73 13.81 -2.73
C ILE A 41 7.66 13.02 -3.67
N PHE A 42 8.82 13.60 -4.02
CA PHE A 42 9.78 12.98 -4.97
C PHE A 42 9.10 12.48 -6.26
N ASP A 43 8.38 13.38 -6.94
CA ASP A 43 7.69 13.15 -8.22
C ASP A 43 6.55 12.13 -8.22
N LYS A 44 6.07 11.73 -7.03
CA LYS A 44 4.93 10.82 -6.88
C LYS A 44 3.97 11.26 -5.77
N PRO A 45 2.67 10.96 -5.86
CA PRO A 45 1.73 11.25 -4.78
C PRO A 45 2.16 10.60 -3.47
N MET A 46 1.94 11.27 -2.34
CA MET A 46 2.21 10.72 -1.00
C MET A 46 1.59 9.32 -0.80
N LEU A 47 0.40 9.08 -1.35
CA LEU A 47 -0.26 7.78 -1.33
C LEU A 47 0.58 6.69 -2.02
N GLN A 48 1.24 7.03 -3.13
CA GLN A 48 2.08 6.08 -3.87
C GLN A 48 3.27 5.62 -3.01
N CYS A 49 3.88 6.50 -2.24
CA CYS A 49 4.96 6.13 -1.32
C CYS A 49 4.51 5.07 -0.29
N VAL A 50 3.26 5.14 0.15
CA VAL A 50 2.67 4.16 1.09
C VAL A 50 2.39 2.83 0.38
N ILE A 51 1.85 2.89 -0.84
CA ILE A 51 1.60 1.70 -1.68
C ILE A 51 2.93 0.97 -1.96
N ASP A 52 3.95 1.68 -2.44
CA ASP A 52 5.29 1.12 -2.72
C ASP A 52 5.89 0.44 -1.47
N SER A 53 5.62 1.00 -0.29
CA SER A 53 6.09 0.43 0.98
C SER A 53 5.29 -0.81 1.37
N ALA A 54 3.98 -0.81 1.15
CA ALA A 54 3.11 -1.95 1.41
C ALA A 54 3.40 -3.13 0.47
N GLU A 55 3.72 -2.89 -0.80
CA GLU A 55 4.06 -3.93 -1.78
C GLU A 55 5.28 -4.77 -1.37
N LYS A 56 6.24 -4.18 -0.66
CA LYS A 56 7.42 -4.90 -0.12
C LYS A 56 7.04 -6.03 0.84
N LEU A 57 5.87 -5.93 1.48
CA LEU A 57 5.34 -6.97 2.37
C LEU A 57 4.70 -8.14 1.62
N ARG A 58 4.60 -8.07 0.28
CA ARG A 58 3.93 -9.06 -0.59
C ARG A 58 2.52 -9.41 -0.10
N PRO A 59 1.65 -8.42 0.16
CA PRO A 59 0.29 -8.69 0.59
C PRO A 59 -0.51 -9.33 -0.54
N LEU A 60 -1.52 -10.12 -0.18
CA LEU A 60 -2.50 -10.63 -1.14
C LEU A 60 -3.40 -9.53 -1.67
N ARG A 61 -3.63 -8.47 -0.88
CA ARG A 61 -4.42 -7.30 -1.26
C ARG A 61 -3.93 -6.03 -0.58
N ILE A 62 -3.99 -4.94 -1.32
CA ILE A 62 -3.87 -3.57 -0.82
C ILE A 62 -5.21 -2.88 -1.08
N ILE A 63 -5.79 -2.26 -0.05
CA ILE A 63 -7.08 -1.59 -0.11
C ILE A 63 -6.88 -0.15 0.34
N ALA A 64 -7.12 0.81 -0.55
CA ALA A 64 -7.15 2.23 -0.19
C ALA A 64 -8.58 2.66 0.14
N VAL A 65 -8.80 3.15 1.35
CA VAL A 65 -10.08 3.74 1.76
C VAL A 65 -10.02 5.23 1.45
N VAL A 66 -10.86 5.68 0.51
CA VAL A 66 -10.92 7.08 0.08
C VAL A 66 -12.21 7.74 0.52
N GLY A 67 -12.15 9.05 0.79
CA GLY A 67 -13.30 9.86 1.18
C GLY A 67 -13.89 10.58 -0.02
N LYS A 68 -15.14 11.04 0.11
CA LYS A 68 -15.75 11.92 -0.90
C LYS A 68 -15.11 13.30 -0.78
N HIS A 69 -14.28 13.68 -1.76
CA HIS A 69 -13.65 15.00 -1.83
C HIS A 69 -14.41 15.95 -2.78
N LEU A 70 -15.73 15.76 -2.91
CA LEU A 70 -16.61 16.68 -3.64
C LEU A 70 -16.92 17.85 -2.69
N LYS A 71 -16.49 19.06 -3.07
CA LYS A 71 -17.18 20.29 -2.68
C LYS A 71 -18.42 20.44 -3.55
#